data_AF-A0A7S3S5K9-F1
#
_entry.id   AF-A0A7S3S5K9-F1
#
_cell.length_a   1.000
_cell.length_b   1.000
_cell.length_c   1.000
_cell.angle_alpha   90.00
_cell.angle_beta   90.00
_cell.angle_gamma   90.00
#
_symmetry.space_group_name_H-M   'P 1'
#
loop_
_entity.id
_entity.type
_entity.pdbx_description
1 polymer ?
#
loop_
_entity_poly.entity_id
_entity_poly.type
_entity_poly.pdbx_seq_one_letter_code
_entity_poly.pdbx_strand_id
1 'polypeptide(L)'
;FTDSNGRELLARDRDHRPSWHGFNQTEKVAGNFYPSTSMAAIRGNGLQLTVLLDRAQGVGSISDGEIQLMVHRRVLVDDARGVAEPLDETQHVTPYIPHSLRGGYKSGPGLVVRGTHLLSLEPVAIAAAV
;
A
#
# COMPACT_ATOMS: atom_id res chain seq x y z
N PHE A 1 -4.06 -12.17 -0.47
CA PHE A 1 -4.05 -12.01 -1.94
C PHE A 1 -4.09 -10.53 -2.30
N THR A 2 -3.37 -10.10 -3.34
CA THR A 2 -3.45 -8.75 -3.90
C THR A 2 -3.48 -8.78 -5.43
N ASP A 3 -4.14 -7.81 -6.06
CA ASP A 3 -4.20 -7.73 -7.52
C ASP A 3 -2.86 -7.31 -8.14
N SER A 4 -2.66 -7.71 -9.40
CA SER A 4 -1.62 -7.20 -10.28
C SER A 4 -2.25 -6.26 -11.31
N ASN A 5 -2.11 -4.95 -11.10
CA ASN A 5 -2.64 -3.90 -11.99
C ASN A 5 -4.13 -4.07 -12.34
N GLY A 6 -4.94 -4.47 -11.37
CA GLY A 6 -6.37 -4.62 -11.52
C GLY A 6 -6.81 -5.89 -12.24
N ARG A 7 -5.91 -6.86 -12.42
CA ARG A 7 -6.17 -8.11 -13.16
C ARG A 7 -6.12 -9.33 -12.25
N GLU A 8 -5.07 -10.14 -12.38
CA GLU A 8 -4.92 -11.40 -11.68
C GLU A 8 -4.67 -11.17 -10.19
N LEU A 9 -5.23 -12.04 -9.35
CA LEU A 9 -4.96 -12.06 -7.92
C LEU A 9 -3.78 -12.98 -7.64
N LEU A 10 -2.79 -12.44 -6.93
CA LEU A 10 -1.58 -13.14 -6.57
C LEU A 10 -1.63 -13.54 -5.10
N ALA A 11 -1.33 -14.81 -4.81
CA ALA A 11 -1.11 -15.29 -3.46
C ALA A 11 0.14 -14.61 -2.87
N ARG A 12 0.03 -14.15 -1.62
CA ARG A 12 1.08 -13.46 -0.88
C ARG A 12 1.26 -14.17 0.44
N ASP A 13 2.44 -14.71 0.67
CA ASP A 13 2.77 -15.41 1.91
C ASP A 13 3.69 -14.54 2.75
N ARG A 14 3.32 -14.35 4.03
CA ARG A 14 4.09 -13.54 4.98
C ARG A 14 5.48 -14.15 5.16
N ASP A 15 6.51 -13.31 5.10
CA ASP A 15 7.92 -13.66 5.27
C ASP A 15 8.44 -14.71 4.27
N HIS A 16 7.83 -14.79 3.09
CA HIS A 16 8.19 -15.79 2.08
C HIS A 16 8.45 -15.17 0.70
N ARG A 17 9.33 -15.81 -0.09
CA ARG A 17 9.64 -15.45 -1.48
C ARG A 17 9.68 -16.71 -2.35
N PRO A 18 8.83 -16.83 -3.40
CA PRO A 18 8.78 -18.03 -4.24
C PRO A 18 10.06 -18.28 -5.05
N SER A 19 10.79 -17.23 -5.40
CA SER A 19 11.93 -17.30 -6.33
C SER A 19 13.29 -17.52 -5.65
N TRP A 20 13.36 -17.48 -4.31
CA TRP A 20 14.64 -17.54 -3.60
C TRP A 20 14.55 -18.35 -2.31
N HIS A 21 15.38 -19.38 -2.21
CA HIS A 21 15.51 -20.21 -1.02
C HIS A 21 16.40 -19.55 0.04
N GLY A 22 16.00 -19.65 1.31
CA GLY A 22 16.76 -19.07 2.43
C GLY A 22 16.56 -17.57 2.62
N PHE A 23 15.43 -17.02 2.15
CA PHE A 23 15.06 -15.63 2.41
C PHE A 23 15.09 -15.33 3.92
N ASN A 24 15.92 -14.36 4.31
CA ASN A 24 15.99 -13.87 5.68
C ASN A 24 15.21 -12.56 5.78
N GLN A 25 14.09 -12.57 6.50
CA GLN A 25 13.27 -11.38 6.70
C GLN A 25 13.99 -10.41 7.64
N THR A 26 14.31 -9.21 7.14
CA THR A 26 14.88 -8.12 7.95
C THR A 26 13.83 -7.12 8.41
N GLU A 27 12.73 -6.98 7.68
CA GLU A 27 11.69 -5.96 7.91
C GLU A 27 10.31 -6.61 7.97
N LYS A 28 9.95 -7.13 9.14
CA LYS A 28 8.73 -7.95 9.35
C LYS A 28 7.42 -7.27 8.95
N VAL A 29 7.38 -5.94 8.95
CA VAL A 29 6.23 -5.17 8.47
C VAL A 29 6.44 -4.75 7.03
N ALA A 30 7.45 -3.91 6.76
CA ALA A 30 7.64 -3.32 5.44
C ALA A 30 7.88 -4.37 4.33
N GLY A 31 8.56 -5.48 4.65
CA GLY A 31 8.80 -6.58 3.72
C GLY A 31 7.56 -7.40 3.35
N ASN A 32 6.41 -7.15 3.98
CA ASN A 32 5.15 -7.86 3.74
C ASN A 32 4.03 -6.95 3.20
N PHE A 33 4.36 -5.71 2.82
CA PHE A 33 3.46 -4.86 2.06
C PHE A 33 3.63 -5.08 0.55
N TYR A 34 2.50 -5.23 -0.15
CA TYR A 34 2.43 -5.41 -1.59
C TYR A 34 1.56 -4.32 -2.23
N PRO A 35 1.81 -3.94 -3.50
CA PRO A 35 0.91 -3.05 -4.20
C PRO A 35 -0.42 -3.75 -4.50
N SER A 36 -1.50 -2.98 -4.44
CA SER A 36 -2.83 -3.34 -4.91
C SER A 36 -3.45 -2.09 -5.53
N THR A 37 -4.07 -2.24 -6.69
CA THR A 37 -4.66 -1.13 -7.45
C THR A 37 -6.17 -1.17 -7.50
N SER A 38 -6.77 -2.34 -7.24
CA SER A 38 -8.22 -2.52 -7.28
C SER A 38 -8.77 -3.31 -6.10
N MET A 39 -8.08 -4.37 -5.66
CA MET A 39 -8.59 -5.22 -4.58
C MET A 39 -7.53 -6.07 -3.88
N ALA A 40 -7.84 -6.38 -2.64
CA ALA A 40 -7.11 -7.36 -1.85
C ALA A 40 -8.06 -8.22 -1.03
N ALA A 41 -7.64 -9.44 -0.71
CA ALA A 41 -8.49 -10.40 0.00
C ALA A 41 -7.69 -11.30 0.95
N ILE A 42 -8.36 -11.75 2.00
CA ILE A 42 -7.92 -12.82 2.90
C ILE A 42 -8.99 -13.90 2.98
N ARG A 43 -8.58 -15.16 3.15
CA ARG A 43 -9.47 -16.32 3.28
C ARG A 43 -9.20 -17.05 4.58
N GLY A 44 -10.25 -17.53 5.23
CA GLY A 44 -10.16 -18.33 6.45
C GLY A 44 -11.51 -18.93 6.81
N ASN A 45 -11.52 -20.15 7.35
CA ASN A 45 -12.73 -20.84 7.82
C ASN A 45 -13.87 -20.91 6.77
N GLY A 46 -13.54 -21.08 5.49
CA GLY A 46 -14.52 -21.13 4.40
C GLY A 46 -15.12 -19.78 3.98
N LEU A 47 -14.67 -18.68 4.58
CA LEU A 47 -15.06 -17.30 4.25
C LEU A 47 -13.92 -16.54 3.57
N GLN A 48 -14.28 -15.51 2.81
CA GLN A 48 -13.39 -14.55 2.18
C GLN A 48 -13.82 -13.14 2.57
N LEU A 49 -12.89 -12.38 3.15
CA LEU A 49 -12.99 -10.93 3.28
C LEU A 49 -12.29 -10.30 2.09
N THR A 50 -13.02 -9.51 1.31
CA THR A 50 -12.49 -8.75 0.16
C THR A 50 -12.61 -7.26 0.43
N VAL A 51 -11.57 -6.50 0.10
CA VAL A 51 -11.55 -5.04 0.15
C VAL A 51 -11.30 -4.52 -1.26
N LEU A 52 -12.24 -3.73 -1.80
CA LEU A 52 -12.07 -2.97 -3.02
C LEU A 52 -11.52 -1.58 -2.71
N LEU A 53 -10.54 -1.16 -3.49
CA LEU A 53 -9.82 0.09 -3.32
C LEU A 53 -10.29 1.12 -4.35
N ASP A 54 -10.39 2.39 -3.94
CA ASP A 54 -10.67 3.50 -4.87
C ASP A 54 -9.42 4.04 -5.58
N ARG A 55 -8.22 3.58 -5.16
CA ARG A 55 -6.91 3.96 -5.69
C ARG A 55 -5.84 2.94 -5.33
N ALA A 56 -4.66 3.08 -5.94
CA ALA A 56 -3.50 2.28 -5.61
C ALA A 56 -3.01 2.53 -4.18
N GLN A 57 -2.80 1.44 -3.42
CA GLN A 57 -2.32 1.49 -2.04
C GLN A 57 -1.38 0.33 -1.73
N GLY A 58 -0.59 0.51 -0.67
CA GLY A 58 0.13 -0.60 -0.05
C GLY A 58 -0.82 -1.39 0.85
N VAL A 59 -0.85 -2.71 0.65
CA VAL A 59 -1.67 -3.64 1.42
C VAL A 59 -0.80 -4.73 2.04
N GLY A 60 -1.08 -5.10 3.28
CA GLY A 60 -0.39 -6.17 3.99
C GLY A 60 -1.32 -6.99 4.88
N SER A 61 -0.83 -8.13 5.34
CA SER A 61 -1.46 -8.96 6.39
C SER A 61 -0.34 -9.35 7.35
N ILE A 62 -0.21 -8.63 8.45
CA ILE A 62 0.95 -8.73 9.36
C ILE A 62 0.69 -9.79 10.43
N SER A 63 -0.57 -9.94 10.84
CA SER A 63 -1.08 -11.02 11.69
C SER A 63 -2.12 -11.87 10.94
N ASP A 64 -2.42 -13.05 11.45
CA ASP A 64 -3.42 -13.91 10.82
C ASP A 64 -4.83 -13.34 11.04
N GLY A 65 -5.67 -13.39 10.00
CA GLY A 65 -7.05 -12.88 10.07
C GLY A 65 -7.20 -11.36 9.93
N GLU A 66 -6.12 -10.63 9.66
CA GLU A 66 -6.18 -9.19 9.39
C GLU A 66 -5.75 -8.82 7.96
N ILE A 67 -6.24 -7.68 7.50
CA ILE A 67 -5.80 -6.98 6.32
C ILE A 67 -5.56 -5.52 6.69
N GLN A 68 -4.41 -4.97 6.30
CA GLN A 68 -3.99 -3.61 6.59
C GLN A 68 -3.79 -2.84 5.30
N LEU A 69 -4.20 -1.56 5.28
CA LEU A 69 -4.06 -0.67 4.14
C LEU A 69 -3.36 0.62 4.55
N MET A 70 -2.38 1.06 3.77
CA MET A 70 -1.75 2.35 3.96
C MET A 70 -2.60 3.44 3.30
N VAL A 71 -3.40 4.16 4.11
CA VAL A 71 -4.33 5.19 3.61
C VAL A 71 -3.61 6.46 3.15
N HIS A 72 -2.63 6.92 3.93
CA HIS A 72 -1.88 8.14 3.66
C HIS A 72 -0.51 8.07 4.36
N ARG A 73 0.50 8.80 3.87
CA ARG A 73 1.83 8.86 4.47
C ARG A 73 2.41 10.26 4.39
N ARG A 74 3.07 10.67 5.46
CA ARG A 74 3.85 11.91 5.58
C ARG A 74 5.14 11.56 6.31
N VAL A 75 6.29 11.88 5.72
CA VAL A 75 7.62 11.67 6.32
C VAL A 75 8.38 12.98 6.27
N LEU A 76 9.16 13.26 7.31
CA LEU A 76 9.88 14.54 7.47
C LEU A 76 11.36 14.44 7.07
N VAL A 77 11.78 13.27 6.59
CA VAL A 77 13.16 12.97 6.20
C VAL A 77 13.15 12.29 4.83
N ASP A 78 14.06 12.72 3.95
CA ASP A 78 14.30 12.11 2.64
C ASP A 78 14.91 10.71 2.79
N ASP A 79 14.60 9.81 1.85
CA ASP A 79 15.06 8.41 1.88
C ASP A 79 16.42 8.20 1.18
N ALA A 80 17.06 9.28 0.72
CA ALA A 80 18.31 9.28 -0.03
C ALA A 80 18.25 8.38 -1.27
N ARG A 81 17.13 8.43 -2.02
CA ARG A 81 16.94 7.72 -3.30
C ARG A 81 16.87 8.63 -4.53
N GLY A 82 17.16 9.92 -4.36
CA GLY A 82 17.44 10.85 -5.47
C GLY A 82 16.46 12.00 -5.63
N VAL A 83 15.32 11.99 -4.93
CA VAL A 83 14.36 13.11 -4.92
C VAL A 83 14.90 14.29 -4.10
N ALA A 84 15.66 13.99 -3.03
CA ALA A 84 16.27 14.98 -2.14
C ALA A 84 15.25 15.86 -1.40
N GLU A 85 14.05 15.34 -1.18
CA GLU A 85 12.96 16.04 -0.49
C GLU A 85 12.12 15.04 0.31
N PRO A 86 11.72 15.39 1.55
CA PRO A 86 10.80 14.57 2.31
C PRO A 86 9.41 14.55 1.65
N LEU A 87 8.72 13.40 1.71
CA LEU A 87 7.30 13.31 1.35
C LEU A 87 6.46 13.97 2.45
N ASP A 88 6.45 15.29 2.40
CA ASP A 88 5.82 16.20 3.35
C ASP A 88 4.82 17.10 2.62
N GLU A 89 3.71 16.55 2.11
CA GLU A 89 2.75 17.32 1.32
C GLU A 89 1.93 18.29 2.19
N THR A 90 1.75 19.53 1.71
CA THR A 90 0.98 20.58 2.38
C THR A 90 -0.01 21.20 1.40
N GLN A 91 -0.96 22.00 1.91
CA GLN A 91 -2.00 22.63 1.11
C GLN A 91 -1.43 23.48 -0.05
N HIS A 92 -0.27 24.10 0.13
CA HIS A 92 0.35 24.95 -0.89
C HIS A 92 1.82 24.61 -1.08
N VAL A 93 2.24 24.52 -2.34
CA VAL A 93 3.64 24.39 -2.76
C VAL A 93 3.92 25.45 -3.81
N THR A 94 5.01 26.20 -3.66
CA THR A 94 5.46 27.08 -4.75
C THR A 94 5.98 26.24 -5.91
N PRO A 95 5.90 26.73 -7.16
CA PRO A 95 6.49 26.02 -8.30
C PRO A 95 7.96 25.68 -8.07
N TYR A 96 8.40 24.55 -8.63
CA TYR A 96 9.80 24.20 -8.69
C TYR A 96 10.53 25.21 -9.57
N ILE A 97 11.61 25.79 -9.05
CA ILE A 97 12.45 26.68 -9.84
C ILE A 97 13.48 25.82 -10.57
N PRO A 98 13.54 25.85 -11.92
CA PRO A 98 14.54 25.12 -12.68
C PRO A 98 15.95 25.44 -12.20
N HIS A 99 16.80 24.42 -12.03
CA HIS A 99 18.19 24.53 -11.56
C HIS A 99 18.38 24.98 -10.10
N SER A 100 17.32 25.07 -9.30
CA SER A 100 17.47 25.29 -7.86
C SER A 100 17.73 23.98 -7.11
N LEU A 101 18.62 24.02 -6.12
CA LEU A 101 18.86 22.91 -5.17
C LEU A 101 17.79 22.83 -4.07
N ARG A 102 16.72 23.62 -4.18
CA ARG A 102 15.66 23.72 -3.19
C ARG A 102 14.33 23.37 -3.85
N GLY A 103 13.62 22.42 -3.26
CA GLY A 103 12.24 22.13 -3.64
C GLY A 103 11.31 23.33 -3.53
N GLY A 104 10.08 23.14 -4.03
CA GLY A 104 9.01 24.09 -3.81
C GLY A 104 8.79 24.38 -2.32
N TYR A 105 8.68 25.66 -1.95
CA TYR A 105 8.40 26.07 -0.59
C TYR A 105 6.98 25.62 -0.20
N LYS A 106 6.88 24.89 0.91
CA LYS A 106 5.66 24.27 1.42
C LYS A 106 5.01 25.15 2.49
N SER A 107 3.71 25.39 2.42
CA SER A 107 3.00 26.23 3.40
C SER A 107 1.53 25.83 3.61
N GLY A 108 1.00 26.19 4.79
CA GLY A 108 -0.33 25.80 5.22
C GLY A 108 -0.37 24.44 5.93
N PRO A 109 -1.58 23.94 6.25
CA PRO A 109 -1.75 22.64 6.90
C PRO A 109 -1.27 21.49 5.99
N GLY A 110 -1.02 20.33 6.61
CA GLY A 110 -0.71 19.10 5.90
C GLY A 110 -1.85 18.67 4.97
N LEU A 111 -1.53 17.99 3.88
CA LEU A 111 -2.52 17.53 2.91
C LEU A 111 -3.53 16.59 3.57
N VAL A 112 -4.81 16.79 3.27
CA VAL A 112 -5.91 15.93 3.72
C VAL A 112 -6.44 15.17 2.52
N VAL A 113 -6.48 13.84 2.62
CA VAL A 113 -7.08 12.96 1.60
C VAL A 113 -8.39 12.36 2.10
N ARG A 114 -9.29 12.08 1.17
CA ARG A 114 -10.53 11.34 1.41
C ARG A 114 -10.64 10.24 0.36
N GLY A 115 -10.98 9.04 0.80
CA GLY A 115 -11.18 7.89 -0.07
C GLY A 115 -12.23 6.94 0.50
N THR A 116 -12.57 5.93 -0.30
CA THR A 116 -13.57 4.90 0.05
C THR A 116 -12.98 3.52 -0.13
N HIS A 117 -13.29 2.62 0.82
CA HIS A 117 -13.03 1.19 0.72
C HIS A 117 -14.36 0.46 0.79
N LEU A 118 -14.61 -0.46 -0.14
CA LEU A 118 -15.80 -1.31 -0.10
C LEU A 118 -15.39 -2.69 0.42
N LEU A 119 -16.09 -3.18 1.44
CA LEU A 119 -15.80 -4.46 2.07
C LEU A 119 -16.92 -5.45 1.78
N SER A 120 -16.57 -6.68 1.43
CA SER A 120 -17.50 -7.81 1.36
C SER A 120 -16.97 -8.99 2.17
N LEU A 121 -17.88 -9.75 2.80
CA LEU A 121 -17.58 -10.98 3.51
C LEU A 121 -18.54 -12.06 3.02
N GLU A 122 -17.99 -13.07 2.34
CA GLU A 122 -18.77 -14.06 1.61
C GLU A 122 -18.17 -15.46 1.76
N PRO A 123 -18.96 -16.55 1.65
CA PRO A 123 -18.42 -17.90 1.48
C PRO A 123 -17.49 -17.98 0.26
N VAL A 124 -16.36 -18.70 0.39
CA VAL A 124 -15.36 -18.83 -0.69
C VAL A 124 -15.96 -19.36 -2.00
N ALA A 125 -17.01 -20.18 -1.92
CA ALA A 125 -17.67 -20.76 -3.09
C ALA A 125 -18.40 -19.73 -3.97
N ILE A 126 -18.79 -18.57 -3.43
CA ILE A 126 -19.51 -17.51 -4.15
C ILE A 126 -18.73 -16.19 -4.24
N ALA A 127 -17.67 -16.05 -3.45
CA ALA A 127 -16.80 -14.90 -3.49
C ALA A 127 -16.10 -14.78 -4.86
N ALA A 128 -15.75 -13.55 -5.24
CA ALA A 128 -14.96 -13.31 -6.45
C ALA A 128 -13.71 -14.21 -6.47
N ALA A 129 -13.41 -14.79 -7.63
CA ALA A 129 -12.31 -15.73 -7.79
C ALA A 129 -10.98 -15.07 -7.45
N VAL A 130 -10.15 -15.79 -6.67
CA VAL A 130 -8.84 -15.38 -6.15
C VAL A 130 -7.88 -16.53 -6.30
#